data_AF-A0A7W5BE62-F1
#
_entry.id   AF-A0A7W5BE62-F1
#
_cell.length_a   1.000
_cell.length_b   1.000
_cell.length_c   1.000
_cell.angle_alpha   90.00
_cell.angle_beta   90.00
_cell.angle_gamma   90.00
#
_symmetry.space_group_name_H-M   'P 1'
#
loop_
_entity.id
_entity.type
_entity.pdbx_description
1 polymer ?
#
loop_
_entity_poly.entity_id
_entity_poly.type
_entity_poly.pdbx_seq_one_letter_code
_entity_poly.pdbx_strand_id
1 'polypeptide(L)'
;MEVGIHANMVDQTTATLARALRPLLDELKERLRGDYGGQMEHLWIDLELLQSFARPDGQPSHPFRLQKRVSGRARMGLPAIPDSFNVGHFSVRPDFALLAAMPEQEAIPYVLTLIHETSALLLEKQKRLGGFDAVKFRARFREECAALGYTLVTETTAAI
;
A
#
# COMPACT_ATOMS: atom_id res chain seq x y z
N MET A 1 -12.89 7.76 4.75
CA MET A 1 -11.88 7.36 3.76
C MET A 1 -11.81 5.85 3.69
N GLU A 2 -11.87 5.30 2.48
CA GLU A 2 -11.63 3.88 2.19
C GLU A 2 -10.14 3.63 1.92
N VAL A 3 -9.64 2.46 2.32
CA VAL A 3 -8.25 2.04 2.07
C VAL A 3 -8.25 0.79 1.20
N GLY A 4 -7.55 0.84 0.08
CA GLY A 4 -7.28 -0.30 -0.79
C GLY A 4 -5.81 -0.68 -0.68
N ILE A 5 -5.51 -1.93 -0.40
CA ILE A 5 -4.15 -2.49 -0.45
C ILE A 5 -4.14 -3.67 -1.43
N HIS A 6 -3.45 -3.53 -2.55
CA HIS A 6 -3.59 -4.45 -3.66
C HIS A 6 -2.27 -5.17 -3.96
N ALA A 7 -2.32 -6.50 -4.00
CA ALA A 7 -1.21 -7.37 -4.44
C ALA A 7 -1.73 -8.26 -5.58
N ASN A 8 -2.20 -7.61 -6.66
CA ASN A 8 -3.01 -8.27 -7.68
C ASN A 8 -2.19 -8.94 -8.80
N MET A 9 -0.93 -8.57 -8.95
CA MET A 9 -0.03 -9.15 -9.95
C MET A 9 1.20 -9.71 -9.26
N VAL A 10 1.54 -10.96 -9.57
CA VAL A 10 2.59 -11.73 -8.92
C VAL A 10 3.34 -12.55 -9.96
N ASP A 11 4.62 -12.80 -9.72
CA ASP A 11 5.36 -13.86 -10.39
C ASP A 11 5.15 -15.20 -9.66
N GLN A 12 5.56 -16.30 -10.27
CA GLN A 12 5.51 -17.62 -9.62
C GLN A 12 6.30 -17.64 -8.30
N THR A 13 7.42 -16.90 -8.23
CA THR A 13 8.29 -16.83 -7.06
C THR A 13 7.66 -16.05 -5.89
N THR A 14 6.73 -15.14 -6.17
CA THR A 14 6.07 -14.28 -5.16
C THR A 14 4.63 -14.69 -4.86
N ALA A 15 4.08 -15.66 -5.59
CA ALA A 15 2.70 -16.10 -5.46
C ALA A 15 2.36 -16.66 -4.06
N THR A 16 3.28 -17.41 -3.44
CA THR A 16 3.08 -17.97 -2.09
C THR A 16 2.95 -16.85 -1.06
N LEU A 17 3.89 -15.89 -1.08
CA LEU A 17 3.85 -14.71 -0.21
C LEU A 17 2.58 -13.88 -0.43
N ALA A 18 2.18 -13.64 -1.69
CA ALA A 18 0.97 -12.89 -1.99
C ALA A 18 -0.30 -13.56 -1.44
N ARG A 19 -0.36 -14.90 -1.49
CA ARG A 19 -1.47 -15.68 -0.91
C ARG A 19 -1.48 -15.59 0.61
N ALA A 20 -0.31 -15.62 1.26
CA ALA A 20 -0.20 -15.44 2.71
C ALA A 20 -0.58 -14.01 3.15
N LEU A 21 -0.19 -12.99 2.38
CA LEU A 21 -0.50 -11.59 2.65
C LEU A 21 -1.98 -11.25 2.45
N ARG A 22 -2.66 -11.85 1.47
CA ARG A 22 -4.03 -11.48 1.10
C ARG A 22 -5.01 -11.37 2.28
N PRO A 23 -5.21 -12.39 3.13
CA PRO A 23 -6.15 -12.27 4.25
C PRO A 23 -5.77 -11.15 5.22
N LEU A 24 -4.47 -10.97 5.49
CA LEU A 24 -3.95 -9.92 6.35
C LEU A 24 -4.20 -8.53 5.76
N LEU A 25 -3.93 -8.35 4.46
CA LEU A 25 -4.15 -7.09 3.76
C LEU A 25 -5.65 -6.76 3.68
N ASP A 26 -6.51 -7.76 3.48
CA ASP A 26 -7.96 -7.57 3.47
C ASP A 26 -8.46 -7.12 4.86
N GLU A 27 -7.97 -7.73 5.95
CA GLU A 27 -8.30 -7.29 7.30
C GLU A 27 -7.78 -5.88 7.61
N LEU A 28 -6.55 -5.55 7.19
CA LEU A 28 -5.98 -4.21 7.35
C LEU A 28 -6.78 -3.13 6.62
N LYS A 29 -7.33 -3.40 5.43
CA LYS A 29 -8.18 -2.42 4.70
C LYS A 29 -9.38 -2.01 5.53
N GLU A 30 -10.08 -2.99 6.10
CA GLU A 30 -11.26 -2.75 6.94
C GLU A 30 -10.88 -1.98 8.21
N ARG A 31 -9.80 -2.40 8.88
CA ARG A 31 -9.31 -1.75 10.09
C ARG A 31 -8.81 -0.33 9.85
N LEU A 32 -8.24 -0.04 8.69
CA LEU A 32 -7.73 1.28 8.33
C LEU A 32 -8.80 2.19 7.73
N ARG A 33 -10.02 1.70 7.50
CA ARG A 33 -11.14 2.54 7.13
C ARG A 33 -11.45 3.53 8.26
N GLY A 34 -11.74 4.77 7.89
CA GLY A 34 -12.17 5.77 8.87
C GLY A 34 -11.93 7.21 8.45
N ASP A 35 -12.01 8.09 9.42
CA ASP A 35 -11.83 9.52 9.24
C ASP A 35 -10.41 9.96 9.58
N TYR A 36 -9.72 10.47 8.56
CA TYR A 36 -8.39 11.08 8.66
C TYR A 36 -8.42 12.56 8.29
N GLY A 37 -9.60 13.16 8.20
CA GLY A 37 -9.78 14.53 7.73
C GLY A 37 -9.51 14.71 6.23
N GLY A 38 -9.74 15.94 5.79
CA GLY A 38 -9.50 16.38 4.43
C GLY A 38 -10.47 15.83 3.37
N GLN A 39 -10.10 16.03 2.12
CA GLN A 39 -10.93 15.71 0.95
C GLN A 39 -10.65 14.35 0.33
N MET A 40 -9.61 13.64 0.78
CA MET A 40 -9.24 12.34 0.22
C MET A 40 -10.25 11.27 0.64
N GLU A 41 -10.95 10.69 -0.34
CA GLU A 41 -12.01 9.71 -0.10
C GLU A 41 -11.47 8.28 -0.14
N HIS A 42 -10.43 8.04 -0.96
CA HIS A 42 -9.80 6.74 -1.12
C HIS A 42 -8.28 6.86 -1.06
N LEU A 43 -7.62 5.88 -0.44
CA LEU A 43 -6.19 5.67 -0.52
C LEU A 43 -5.91 4.27 -1.06
N TRP A 44 -5.25 4.17 -2.20
CA TRP A 44 -4.88 2.92 -2.86
C TRP A 44 -3.37 2.72 -2.78
N ILE A 45 -2.97 1.56 -2.27
CA ILE A 45 -1.60 1.13 -2.07
C ILE A 45 -1.38 -0.12 -2.91
N ASP A 46 -0.58 -0.02 -3.96
CA ASP A 46 -0.29 -1.16 -4.83
C ASP A 46 1.05 -1.79 -4.45
N LEU A 47 1.02 -3.00 -3.90
CA LEU A 47 2.21 -3.82 -3.65
C LEU A 47 2.63 -4.53 -4.94
N GLU A 48 3.78 -4.12 -5.48
CA GLU A 48 4.34 -4.63 -6.74
C GLU A 48 5.09 -5.95 -6.51
N LEU A 49 4.41 -7.08 -6.63
CA LEU A 49 5.02 -8.42 -6.49
C LEU A 49 5.41 -9.05 -7.84
N LEU A 50 5.35 -8.29 -8.93
CA LEU A 50 5.68 -8.74 -10.28
C LEU A 50 7.09 -8.25 -10.69
N GLN A 51 8.12 -8.99 -10.26
CA GLN A 51 9.52 -8.75 -10.58
C GLN A 51 9.79 -8.73 -12.08
N SER A 52 9.11 -9.56 -12.87
CA SER A 52 9.31 -9.62 -14.33
C SER A 52 8.92 -8.32 -15.06
N PHE A 53 8.12 -7.45 -14.43
CA PHE A 53 7.73 -6.13 -14.95
C PHE A 53 8.41 -4.98 -14.19
N ALA A 54 9.40 -5.31 -13.36
CA ALA A 54 10.24 -4.35 -12.68
C ALA A 54 10.85 -3.33 -13.66
N ARG A 55 10.80 -2.06 -13.27
CA ARG A 55 11.67 -1.06 -13.90
C ARG A 55 13.14 -1.41 -13.67
N PRO A 56 14.03 -1.20 -14.67
CA PRO A 56 15.46 -1.47 -14.53
C PRO A 56 16.15 -0.64 -13.43
N ASP A 57 15.60 0.52 -13.09
CA ASP A 57 16.10 1.41 -12.04
C ASP A 57 15.67 1.01 -10.63
N GLY A 58 14.92 -0.09 -10.49
CA GLY A 58 14.43 -0.59 -9.21
C GLY A 58 13.29 0.22 -8.59
N GLN A 59 12.86 1.32 -9.22
CA GLN A 59 11.83 2.19 -8.66
C GLN A 59 10.42 1.56 -8.79
N PRO A 60 9.48 1.94 -7.91
CA PRO A 60 8.08 1.57 -8.06
C PRO A 60 7.49 2.12 -9.37
N SER A 61 6.56 1.39 -9.97
CA SER A 61 5.94 1.74 -11.25
C SER A 61 5.10 3.02 -11.17
N HIS A 62 4.54 3.32 -9.99
CA HIS A 62 3.75 4.53 -9.78
C HIS A 62 4.25 5.35 -8.58
N PRO A 63 4.83 6.54 -8.82
CA PRO A 63 5.01 7.50 -7.73
C PRO A 63 3.65 7.97 -7.22
N PHE A 64 3.64 8.58 -6.04
CA PHE A 64 2.41 9.11 -5.46
C PHE A 64 1.67 10.04 -6.42
N ARG A 65 0.37 9.81 -6.58
CA ARG A 65 -0.56 10.67 -7.31
C ARG A 65 -1.85 10.86 -6.54
N LEU A 66 -2.45 12.03 -6.68
CA LEU A 66 -3.79 12.32 -6.19
C LEU A 66 -4.70 12.58 -7.40
N GLN A 67 -5.66 11.70 -7.63
CA GLN A 67 -6.57 11.74 -8.77
C GLN A 67 -7.94 12.24 -8.32
N LYS A 68 -8.44 13.32 -8.93
CA LYS A 68 -9.78 13.85 -8.59
C LYS A 68 -10.91 12.86 -8.86
N ARG A 69 -10.74 12.02 -9.89
CA ARG A 69 -11.71 11.00 -10.32
C ARG A 69 -10.96 9.83 -10.95
N VAL A 70 -11.30 8.62 -10.53
CA VAL A 70 -10.92 7.37 -11.18
C VAL A 70 -12.22 6.71 -11.64
N SER A 71 -12.39 6.61 -12.95
CA SER A 71 -13.64 6.09 -13.50
C SER A 71 -13.71 4.58 -13.41
N GLY A 72 -14.87 4.06 -13.00
CA GLY A 72 -15.14 2.64 -13.07
C GLY A 72 -15.40 2.24 -14.52
N ARG A 73 -14.54 1.39 -15.11
CA ARG A 73 -14.79 0.85 -16.45
C ARG A 73 -16.00 -0.07 -16.42
N ALA A 74 -17.05 0.27 -17.17
CA ALA A 74 -18.08 -0.69 -17.54
C ALA A 74 -17.48 -1.75 -18.48
N ARG A 75 -17.65 -3.03 -18.15
CA ARG A 75 -17.39 -4.13 -19.08
C ARG A 75 -18.71 -4.43 -19.82
N MET A 76 -18.64 -4.72 -21.11
CA MET A 76 -19.82 -5.07 -21.93
C MET A 76 -20.73 -6.07 -21.19
N GLY A 77 -21.99 -5.69 -20.99
CA GLY A 77 -23.01 -6.53 -20.32
C GLY A 77 -22.98 -6.55 -18.79
N LEU A 78 -22.05 -5.84 -18.12
CA LEU A 78 -22.02 -5.70 -16.67
C LEU A 78 -22.42 -4.28 -16.23
N PRO A 79 -23.00 -4.11 -15.02
CA PRO A 79 -23.26 -2.80 -14.45
C PRO A 79 -22.01 -1.92 -14.43
N ALA A 80 -22.18 -0.61 -14.62
CA ALA A 80 -21.08 0.33 -14.50
C ALA A 80 -20.51 0.27 -13.08
N ILE A 81 -19.19 0.12 -12.98
CA ILE A 81 -18.50 0.30 -11.70
C ILE A 81 -18.61 1.79 -11.37
N PRO A 82 -19.04 2.17 -10.15
CA PRO A 82 -19.13 3.57 -9.77
C PRO A 82 -17.74 4.22 -9.76
N ASP A 83 -17.70 5.52 -10.03
CA ASP A 83 -16.47 6.28 -9.97
C ASP A 83 -15.99 6.45 -8.53
N SER A 84 -14.67 6.52 -8.35
CA SER A 84 -14.03 6.91 -7.09
C SER A 84 -13.47 8.32 -7.21
N PHE A 85 -13.71 9.19 -6.23
CA PHE A 85 -13.24 10.58 -6.26
C PHE A 85 -12.08 10.79 -5.27
N ASN A 86 -11.25 11.81 -5.50
CA ASN A 86 -10.15 12.19 -4.61
C ASN A 86 -9.30 11.01 -4.12
N VAL A 87 -8.78 10.23 -5.06
CA VAL A 87 -8.05 8.98 -4.82
C VAL A 87 -6.55 9.26 -4.72
N GLY A 88 -5.98 9.07 -3.52
CA GLY A 88 -4.54 8.96 -3.34
C GLY A 88 -4.08 7.59 -3.82
N HIS A 89 -3.00 7.52 -4.58
CA HIS A 89 -2.45 6.27 -5.09
C HIS A 89 -0.93 6.28 -5.05
N PHE A 90 -0.32 5.21 -4.54
CA PHE A 90 1.12 4.98 -4.66
C PHE A 90 1.44 3.50 -4.71
N SER A 91 2.57 3.18 -5.32
CA SER A 91 3.12 1.83 -5.34
C SER A 91 4.15 1.62 -4.23
N VAL A 92 4.19 0.38 -3.73
CA VAL A 92 5.20 -0.14 -2.82
C VAL A 92 5.90 -1.28 -3.53
N ARG A 93 7.22 -1.19 -3.65
CA ARG A 93 8.01 -2.21 -4.34
C ARG A 93 9.04 -2.82 -3.37
N PRO A 94 8.94 -4.12 -3.08
CA PRO A 94 9.93 -4.79 -2.26
C PRO A 94 11.23 -5.06 -3.01
N ASP A 95 12.30 -5.23 -2.25
CA ASP A 95 13.53 -5.83 -2.74
C ASP A 95 13.29 -7.33 -2.94
N PHE A 96 13.24 -7.77 -4.19
CA PHE A 96 12.99 -9.17 -4.54
C PHE A 96 14.16 -10.09 -4.17
N ALA A 97 15.40 -9.59 -4.16
CA ALA A 97 16.55 -10.39 -3.74
C ALA A 97 16.49 -10.63 -2.24
N LEU A 98 16.14 -9.60 -1.46
CA LEU A 98 15.91 -9.73 -0.03
C LEU A 98 14.74 -10.69 0.23
N LEU A 99 13.57 -10.46 -0.38
CA LEU A 99 12.40 -11.32 -0.24
C LEU A 99 12.68 -12.80 -0.52
N ALA A 100 13.49 -13.09 -1.55
CA ALA A 100 13.84 -14.47 -1.91
C ALA A 100 14.75 -15.15 -0.88
N ALA A 101 15.51 -14.37 -0.09
CA ALA A 101 16.42 -14.87 0.93
C ALA A 101 15.74 -15.05 2.31
N MET A 102 14.55 -14.49 2.52
CA MET A 102 13.86 -14.54 3.83
C MET A 102 12.89 -15.73 3.91
N PRO A 103 12.73 -16.33 5.10
CA PRO A 103 11.57 -17.14 5.40
C PRO A 103 10.26 -16.35 5.26
N GLU A 104 9.17 -17.03 4.92
CA GLU A 104 7.84 -16.40 4.74
C GLU A 104 7.38 -15.63 6.00
N GLN A 105 7.71 -16.15 7.19
CA GLN A 105 7.39 -15.54 8.48
C GLN A 105 8.06 -14.17 8.67
N GLU A 106 9.20 -13.95 8.03
CA GLU A 106 9.95 -12.69 8.07
C GLU A 106 9.56 -11.77 6.91
N ALA A 107 9.16 -12.34 5.77
CA ALA A 107 8.73 -11.60 4.59
C ALA A 107 7.46 -10.76 4.84
N ILE A 108 6.50 -11.26 5.63
CA ILE A 108 5.28 -10.52 5.96
C ILE A 108 5.57 -9.22 6.74
N PRO A 109 6.23 -9.26 7.93
CA PRO A 109 6.55 -8.04 8.67
C PRO A 109 7.47 -7.10 7.88
N TYR A 110 8.36 -7.63 7.03
CA TYR A 110 9.14 -6.82 6.09
C TYR A 110 8.24 -6.02 5.14
N VAL A 111 7.29 -6.68 4.47
CA VAL A 111 6.36 -6.01 3.53
C VAL A 111 5.50 -4.96 4.24
N LEU A 112 4.99 -5.25 5.43
CA LEU A 112 4.20 -4.28 6.20
C LEU A 112 5.03 -3.06 6.60
N THR A 113 6.27 -3.30 7.03
CA THR A 113 7.24 -2.25 7.35
C THR A 113 7.47 -1.37 6.14
N LEU A 114 7.71 -1.97 4.98
CA LEU A 114 7.94 -1.26 3.73
C LEU A 114 6.72 -0.42 3.30
N ILE A 115 5.49 -0.92 3.47
CA ILE A 115 4.27 -0.13 3.22
C ILE A 115 4.22 1.08 4.15
N HIS A 116 4.46 0.86 5.45
CA HIS A 116 4.47 1.93 6.44
C HIS A 116 5.55 2.97 6.11
N GLU A 117 6.78 2.56 5.80
CA GLU A 117 7.87 3.46 5.42
C GLU A 117 7.53 4.24 4.16
N THR A 118 7.09 3.55 3.10
CA THR A 118 6.73 4.18 1.82
C THR A 118 5.64 5.23 2.02
N SER A 119 4.69 5.04 2.94
CA SER A 119 3.65 6.03 3.23
C SER A 119 4.19 7.38 3.75
N ALA A 120 5.50 7.54 3.96
CA ALA A 120 6.13 8.80 4.37
C ALA A 120 5.99 9.86 3.27
N LEU A 121 5.85 9.43 2.02
CA LEU A 121 5.47 10.30 0.91
C LEU A 121 4.16 11.06 1.18
N LEU A 122 3.23 10.52 1.98
CA LEU A 122 2.00 11.23 2.35
C LEU A 122 2.32 12.44 3.23
N LEU A 123 3.31 12.33 4.12
CA LEU A 123 3.80 13.45 4.95
C LEU A 123 4.45 14.51 4.07
N GLU A 124 5.30 14.11 3.12
CA GLU A 124 5.94 15.04 2.19
C GLU A 124 4.91 15.78 1.32
N LYS A 125 3.81 15.11 0.95
CA LYS A 125 2.76 15.67 0.12
C LYS A 125 1.60 16.26 0.92
N GLN A 126 1.67 16.32 2.25
CA GLN A 126 0.60 16.73 3.17
C GLN A 126 -0.19 17.96 2.68
N LYS A 127 0.51 19.03 2.25
CA LYS A 127 -0.11 20.28 1.76
C LYS A 127 -1.01 20.08 0.53
N ARG A 128 -0.78 19.03 -0.26
CA ARG A 128 -1.52 18.69 -1.49
C ARG A 128 -2.66 17.71 -1.25
N LEU A 129 -2.79 17.15 -0.04
CA LEU A 129 -3.79 16.13 0.28
C LEU A 129 -5.12 16.71 0.82
N GLY A 130 -5.33 18.01 0.65
CA GLY A 130 -6.61 18.66 0.94
C GLY A 130 -7.05 18.54 2.41
N GLY A 131 -6.11 18.51 3.36
CA GLY A 131 -6.40 18.43 4.80
C GLY A 131 -6.34 17.01 5.40
N PHE A 132 -5.99 15.99 4.62
CA PHE A 132 -5.80 14.62 5.11
C PHE A 132 -4.63 14.55 6.10
N ASP A 133 -4.84 13.94 7.27
CA ASP A 133 -3.84 13.77 8.32
C ASP A 133 -3.01 12.49 8.10
N ALA A 134 -1.88 12.64 7.40
CA ALA A 134 -0.96 11.54 7.16
C ALA A 134 -0.28 11.01 8.43
N VAL A 135 -0.14 11.84 9.48
CA VAL A 135 0.45 11.41 10.75
C VAL A 135 -0.51 10.44 11.44
N LYS A 136 -1.80 10.79 11.52
CA LYS A 136 -2.84 9.94 12.09
C LYS A 136 -2.98 8.63 11.33
N PHE A 137 -2.96 8.67 9.99
CA PHE A 137 -3.01 7.45 9.18
C PHE A 137 -1.83 6.51 9.47
N ARG A 138 -0.60 7.04 9.48
CA ARG A 138 0.61 6.25 9.75
C ARG A 138 0.61 5.64 11.15
N ALA A 139 0.21 6.43 12.16
CA ALA A 139 0.11 5.94 13.53
C ALA A 139 -0.88 4.77 13.62
N ARG A 140 -2.08 4.93 13.04
CA ARG A 140 -3.09 3.88 13.01
C ARG A 140 -2.64 2.65 12.21
N PHE A 141 -1.93 2.82 11.10
CA PHE A 141 -1.35 1.70 10.36
C PHE A 141 -0.46 0.82 11.25
N ARG A 142 0.45 1.44 11.99
CA ARG A 142 1.32 0.74 12.92
C ARG A 142 0.55 0.06 14.06
N GLU A 143 -0.43 0.74 14.63
CA GLU A 143 -1.29 0.20 15.70
C GLU A 143 -2.08 -1.03 15.25
N GLU A 144 -2.69 -0.97 14.06
CA GLU A 144 -3.46 -2.10 13.51
C GLU A 144 -2.56 -3.27 13.11
N CYS A 145 -1.36 -3.01 12.58
CA CYS A 145 -0.36 -4.08 12.36
C CYS A 145 0.00 -4.77 13.69
N ALA A 146 0.26 -4.00 14.75
CA ALA A 146 0.58 -4.55 16.06
C ALA A 146 -0.59 -5.35 16.65
N ALA A 147 -1.82 -4.87 16.49
CA ALA A 147 -3.03 -5.58 16.93
C ALA A 147 -3.23 -6.92 16.20
N LEU A 148 -2.70 -7.05 14.99
CA LEU A 148 -2.68 -8.29 14.20
C LEU A 148 -1.46 -9.18 14.48
N GLY A 149 -0.63 -8.81 15.46
CA GLY A 149 0.54 -9.57 15.87
C GLY A 149 1.83 -9.24 15.11
N TYR A 150 1.84 -8.19 14.30
CA TYR A 150 3.02 -7.78 13.52
C TYR A 150 3.66 -6.53 14.08
N THR A 151 4.89 -6.66 14.54
CA THR A 151 5.70 -5.49 14.95
C THR A 151 6.46 -4.97 13.74
N LEU A 152 6.22 -3.70 13.38
CA LEU A 152 6.94 -3.05 12.30
C LEU A 152 8.34 -2.68 12.77
N VAL A 153 9.36 -3.18 12.08
CA VAL A 153 10.76 -2.86 12.39
C VAL A 153 11.04 -1.52 11.72
N THR A 154 11.01 -0.43 12.47
CA THR A 154 11.43 0.85 11.91
C THR A 154 12.94 0.80 11.78
N GLU A 155 13.47 0.73 10.57
CA GLU A 155 14.89 1.03 10.40
C GLU A 155 15.07 2.50 10.79
N THR A 156 15.66 2.69 11.97
CA THR A 156 16.22 4.00 12.34
C THR A 156 17.24 4.27 11.26
N THR A 157 16.99 5.30 10.45
CA THR A 157 17.88 5.74 9.39
C THR A 157 19.28 5.88 10.00
N ALA A 158 20.13 4.89 9.78
CA ALA A 158 21.53 4.99 10.11
C ALA A 158 22.07 6.09 9.20
N ALA A 159 22.58 7.14 9.84
CA ALA A 159 23.15 8.29 9.19
C ALA A 159 24.13 7.91 8.07
N ILE A 160 24.05 8.63 6.96
CA ILE A 160 25.20 8.88 6.08
C ILE A 160 25.41 10.39 6.06
#